data_AF-A0A9C8XHG0-F1
#
_entry.id   AF-A0A9C8XHG0-F1
#
_cell.length_a   1.000
_cell.length_b   1.000
_cell.length_c   1.000
_cell.angle_alpha   90.00
_cell.angle_beta   90.00
_cell.angle_gamma   90.00
#
_symmetry.space_group_name_H-M   'P 1'
#
loop_
_entity.id
_entity.type
_entity.pdbx_description
1 polymer ?
#
loop_
_entity_poly.entity_id
_entity_poly.type
_entity_poly.pdbx_seq_one_letter_code
_entity_poly.pdbx_strand_id
1 'polypeptide(L)'
;VAWAYANGIDERVIAFLRFRQDLLFEFDASQNPVAFPSPRSWEFAHRALHKFEDHPELFSGALQACVGKAAGIELAAFIASLDQMPDLDAIVNGEAVDTPKEIDLQYAVATALVGRAIRAKETAEAQKVHGNILNYANNFPQREMGVMMVSDMHRAIGEEIFSVPEFASWADKIADLMLY
;
A
#
# COMPACT_ATOMS: atom_id res chain seq x y z
N VAL A 1 -6.91 7.10 0.64
CA VAL A 1 -6.49 5.84 -0.02
C VAL A 1 -7.52 5.31 -1.00
N ALA A 2 -8.81 5.17 -0.64
CA ALA A 2 -9.86 4.81 -1.61
C ALA A 2 -9.88 5.71 -2.86
N TRP A 3 -9.77 7.03 -2.69
CA TRP A 3 -9.61 7.97 -3.81
C TRP A 3 -8.37 7.67 -4.67
N ALA A 4 -7.24 7.34 -4.05
CA ALA A 4 -5.98 7.09 -4.77
C ALA A 4 -6.09 5.84 -5.66
N TYR A 5 -6.70 4.75 -5.15
CA TYR A 5 -7.00 3.57 -5.95
C TYR A 5 -7.99 3.88 -7.08
N ALA A 6 -9.05 4.64 -6.80
CA ALA A 6 -10.05 5.03 -7.80
C ALA A 6 -9.48 5.90 -8.94
N ASN A 7 -8.39 6.63 -8.67
CA ASN A 7 -7.71 7.48 -9.65
C ASN A 7 -6.42 6.84 -10.21
N GLY A 8 -6.18 5.56 -9.94
CA GLY A 8 -5.02 4.83 -10.48
C GLY A 8 -3.67 5.37 -10.02
N ILE A 9 -3.60 6.01 -8.85
CA ILE A 9 -2.33 6.45 -8.27
C ILE A 9 -1.43 5.24 -8.03
N ASP A 10 -0.14 5.39 -8.34
CA ASP A 10 0.88 4.35 -8.23
C ASP A 10 0.90 3.77 -6.80
N GLU A 11 0.81 2.44 -6.69
CA GLU A 11 0.73 1.72 -5.41
C GLU A 11 1.93 2.03 -4.50
N ARG A 12 3.11 2.32 -5.08
CA ARG A 12 4.32 2.69 -4.32
C ARG A 12 4.14 4.03 -3.60
N VAL A 13 3.50 5.00 -4.25
CA VAL A 13 3.18 6.30 -3.65
C VAL A 13 2.12 6.14 -2.56
N ILE A 14 1.10 5.30 -2.80
CA ILE A 14 0.06 5.01 -1.80
C ILE A 14 0.68 4.37 -0.55
N ALA A 15 1.53 3.36 -0.72
CA ALA A 15 2.20 2.67 0.37
C ALA A 15 3.10 3.61 1.17
N PHE A 16 3.92 4.41 0.48
CA PHE A 16 4.80 5.38 1.12
C PHE A 16 4.02 6.40 1.97
N LEU A 17 2.94 6.96 1.43
CA LEU A 17 2.13 7.96 2.15
C LEU A 17 1.31 7.37 3.30
N ARG A 18 1.08 6.06 3.33
CA ARG A 18 0.53 5.40 4.52
C ARG A 18 1.56 5.28 5.63
N PHE A 19 2.80 4.98 5.27
CA PHE A 19 3.91 4.89 6.19
C PHE A 19 4.32 6.28 6.72
N ARG A 20 4.36 7.29 5.84
CA ARG A 20 4.71 8.69 6.13
C ARG A 20 3.53 9.63 5.91
N GLN A 21 2.50 9.49 6.73
CA GLN A 21 1.29 10.31 6.63
C GLN A 21 1.55 11.81 6.82
N ASP A 22 2.58 12.15 7.59
CA ASP A 22 3.06 13.51 7.81
C ASP A 22 3.52 14.19 6.50
N LEU A 23 4.00 13.41 5.53
CA LEU A 23 4.44 13.91 4.23
C LEU A 23 3.29 14.09 3.23
N LEU A 24 2.04 13.84 3.60
CA LEU A 24 0.91 14.12 2.68
C LEU A 24 0.85 15.61 2.31
N PHE A 25 1.15 16.48 3.28
CA PHE A 25 1.29 17.91 3.08
C PHE A 25 2.30 18.46 4.09
N GLU A 26 3.41 19.00 3.59
CA GLU A 26 4.44 19.62 4.41
C GLU A 26 4.94 20.88 3.70
N PHE A 27 4.61 22.05 4.23
CA PHE A 27 5.00 23.33 3.65
C PHE A 27 5.55 24.27 4.72
N ASP A 28 6.76 24.75 4.48
CA ASP A 28 7.40 25.79 5.29
C ASP A 28 7.76 26.98 4.41
N ALA A 29 7.02 28.08 4.57
CA ALA A 29 7.24 29.32 3.81
C ALA A 29 8.61 29.96 4.09
N SER A 30 9.20 29.70 5.26
CA SER A 30 10.51 30.25 5.63
C SER A 30 11.66 29.67 4.80
N GLN A 31 11.48 28.46 4.25
CA GLN A 31 12.46 27.76 3.42
C GLN A 31 12.40 28.19 1.94
N ASN A 32 11.38 28.96 1.54
CA ASN A 32 11.10 29.35 0.16
C ASN A 32 11.30 28.19 -0.86
N PRO A 33 10.64 27.03 -0.66
CA PRO A 33 10.93 25.83 -1.43
C PRO A 33 10.36 25.90 -2.85
N VAL A 34 11.13 25.41 -3.83
CA VAL A 34 10.68 25.27 -5.23
C VAL A 34 9.72 24.07 -5.42
N ALA A 35 9.87 23.04 -4.59
CA ALA A 35 9.01 21.86 -4.55
C ALA A 35 8.85 21.37 -3.11
N PHE A 36 7.66 20.90 -2.75
CA PHE A 36 7.31 20.45 -1.40
C PHE A 36 6.16 19.44 -1.44
N PRO A 37 5.97 18.61 -0.39
CA PRO A 37 4.89 17.64 -0.35
C PRO A 37 3.51 18.30 -0.27
N SER A 38 2.62 17.87 -1.16
CA SER A 38 1.22 18.28 -1.24
C SER A 38 0.46 17.26 -2.09
N PRO A 39 -0.87 17.13 -1.98
CA PRO A 39 -1.64 16.21 -2.81
C PRO A 39 -1.36 16.38 -4.32
N ARG A 40 -1.11 17.62 -4.77
CA ARG A 40 -0.79 17.92 -6.17
C ARG A 40 0.63 17.46 -6.57
N SER A 41 1.63 17.65 -5.72
CA SER A 41 2.99 17.21 -6.03
C SER A 41 3.14 15.68 -5.96
N TRP A 42 2.34 15.00 -5.13
CA TRP A 42 2.27 13.54 -5.14
C TRP A 42 1.66 12.97 -6.44
N GLU A 43 0.67 13.66 -7.03
CA GLU A 43 0.17 13.34 -8.37
C GLU A 43 1.28 13.51 -9.43
N PHE A 44 2.15 14.51 -9.27
CA PHE A 44 3.30 14.68 -10.16
C PHE A 44 4.32 13.56 -10.01
N ALA A 45 4.60 13.15 -8.77
CA ALA A 45 5.48 12.03 -8.46
C ALA A 45 4.97 10.71 -9.08
N HIS A 46 3.67 10.43 -8.94
CA HIS A 46 3.03 9.29 -9.62
C HIS A 46 3.25 9.33 -11.13
N ARG A 47 3.00 10.46 -11.80
CA ARG A 47 3.24 10.57 -13.25
C ARG A 47 4.71 10.43 -13.62
N ALA A 48 5.62 10.92 -12.79
CA ALA A 48 7.06 10.78 -13.00
C ALA A 48 7.50 9.31 -12.94
N LEU A 49 6.97 8.54 -11.98
CA LEU A 49 7.25 7.12 -11.85
C LEU A 49 6.84 6.31 -13.09
N HIS A 50 5.69 6.64 -13.69
CA HIS A 50 5.29 6.02 -14.97
C HIS A 50 6.15 6.51 -16.14
N LYS A 51 6.41 7.81 -16.22
CA LYS A 51 7.17 8.39 -17.34
C LYS A 51 8.60 7.84 -17.45
N PHE A 52 9.21 7.51 -16.31
CA PHE A 52 10.60 7.06 -16.25
C PHE A 52 10.71 5.57 -15.89
N GLU A 53 9.68 4.76 -16.12
CA GLU A 53 9.69 3.33 -15.73
C GLU A 53 10.87 2.55 -16.30
N ASP A 54 11.29 2.87 -17.53
CA ASP A 54 12.46 2.29 -18.22
C ASP A 54 13.80 2.96 -17.83
N HIS A 55 13.76 3.97 -16.96
CA HIS A 55 14.92 4.77 -16.53
C HIS A 55 14.99 4.91 -15.00
N PRO A 56 15.20 3.81 -14.25
CA PRO A 56 15.22 3.85 -12.78
C PRO A 56 16.25 4.82 -12.20
N GLU A 57 17.36 5.07 -12.91
CA GLU A 57 18.39 6.04 -12.53
C GLU A 57 17.87 7.48 -12.43
N LEU A 58 16.78 7.81 -13.13
CA LEU A 58 16.17 9.13 -13.14
C LEU A 58 15.13 9.31 -12.02
N PHE A 59 14.67 8.23 -11.38
CA PHE A 59 13.60 8.30 -10.37
C PHE A 59 13.93 9.24 -9.24
N SER A 60 15.10 9.09 -8.61
CA SER A 60 15.46 9.92 -7.44
C SER A 60 15.42 11.42 -7.77
N GLY A 61 15.99 11.83 -8.89
CA GLY A 61 15.96 13.23 -9.33
C GLY A 61 14.56 13.72 -9.66
N ALA A 62 13.77 12.91 -10.37
CA ALA A 62 12.41 13.26 -10.77
C ALA A 62 11.47 13.40 -9.56
N LEU A 63 11.57 12.52 -8.57
CA LEU A 63 10.79 12.57 -7.35
C LEU A 63 11.13 13.81 -6.52
N GLN A 64 12.41 14.11 -6.35
CA GLN A 64 12.86 15.32 -5.65
C GLN A 64 12.34 16.60 -6.32
N ALA A 65 12.27 16.63 -7.65
CA ALA A 65 11.72 17.76 -8.40
C ALA A 65 10.20 17.92 -8.22
N CYS A 66 9.48 16.83 -7.89
CA CYS A 66 8.04 16.86 -7.65
C CYS A 66 7.71 17.27 -6.22
N VAL A 67 8.24 16.56 -5.24
CA VAL A 67 7.82 16.63 -3.82
C VAL A 67 8.85 17.30 -2.91
N GLY A 68 9.95 17.80 -3.47
CA GLY A 68 11.06 18.39 -2.73
C GLY A 68 12.13 17.37 -2.37
N LYS A 69 13.32 17.88 -2.03
CA LYS A 69 14.54 17.07 -1.85
C LYS A 69 14.40 16.00 -0.77
N ALA A 70 13.92 16.36 0.42
CA ALA A 70 13.83 15.44 1.55
C ALA A 70 12.86 14.29 1.27
N ALA A 71 11.60 14.61 0.99
CA ALA A 71 10.56 13.62 0.70
C ALA A 71 10.88 12.79 -0.56
N GLY A 72 11.50 13.38 -1.58
CA GLY A 72 11.87 12.67 -2.81
C GLY A 72 12.99 11.65 -2.60
N ILE A 73 14.00 11.97 -1.77
CA ILE A 73 15.06 11.01 -1.38
C ILE A 73 14.44 9.86 -0.60
N GLU A 74 13.55 10.16 0.33
CA GLU A 74 12.94 9.14 1.17
C GLU A 74 12.02 8.21 0.38
N LEU A 75 11.18 8.75 -0.51
CA LEU A 75 10.36 7.93 -1.41
C LEU A 75 11.25 7.06 -2.33
N ALA A 76 12.36 7.60 -2.85
CA ALA A 76 13.26 6.82 -3.69
C ALA A 76 13.91 5.65 -2.91
N ALA A 77 14.31 5.89 -1.67
CA ALA A 77 14.85 4.86 -0.79
C ALA A 77 13.79 3.80 -0.44
N PHE A 78 12.56 4.23 -0.16
CA PHE A 78 11.42 3.33 0.05
C PHE A 78 11.14 2.47 -1.18
N ILE A 79 11.14 3.05 -2.39
CA ILE A 79 10.94 2.29 -3.63
C ILE A 79 12.05 1.26 -3.82
N ALA A 80 13.30 1.61 -3.50
CA ALA A 80 14.42 0.68 -3.59
C ALA A 80 14.33 -0.46 -2.54
N SER A 81 13.69 -0.25 -1.38
CA SER A 81 13.49 -1.33 -0.41
C SER A 81 12.46 -2.36 -0.86
N LEU A 82 11.58 -2.01 -1.81
CA LEU A 82 10.52 -2.90 -2.32
C LEU A 82 11.05 -4.16 -3.01
N ASP A 83 12.33 -4.20 -3.40
CA ASP A 83 12.98 -5.43 -3.88
C ASP A 83 12.99 -6.56 -2.83
N GLN A 84 12.75 -6.23 -1.56
CA GLN A 84 12.64 -7.17 -0.44
C GLN A 84 11.19 -7.61 -0.18
N MET A 85 10.23 -7.19 -1.01
CA MET A 85 8.84 -7.61 -0.85
C MET A 85 8.70 -9.13 -1.03
N PRO A 86 7.83 -9.77 -0.25
CA PRO A 86 7.48 -11.16 -0.43
C PRO A 86 6.76 -11.39 -1.76
N ASP A 87 6.73 -12.65 -2.20
CA ASP A 87 5.99 -13.05 -3.39
C ASP A 87 4.48 -12.86 -3.19
N LEU A 88 3.95 -11.78 -3.77
CA LEU A 88 2.53 -11.45 -3.71
C LEU A 88 1.67 -12.45 -4.49
N ASP A 89 2.21 -13.08 -5.53
CA ASP A 89 1.50 -14.08 -6.32
C ASP A 89 1.34 -15.38 -5.51
N ALA A 90 2.37 -15.78 -4.77
CA ALA A 90 2.28 -16.88 -3.80
C ALA A 90 1.22 -16.61 -2.73
N ILE A 91 1.15 -15.39 -2.18
CA ILE A 91 0.13 -15.01 -1.20
C ILE A 91 -1.28 -15.15 -1.79
N VAL A 92 -1.57 -14.57 -2.96
CA VAL A 92 -2.91 -14.66 -3.56
C VAL A 92 -3.28 -16.08 -4.00
N ASN A 93 -2.28 -16.96 -4.21
CA ASN A 93 -2.49 -18.38 -4.46
C ASN A 93 -2.75 -19.20 -3.18
N GLY A 94 -2.58 -18.59 -1.99
CA GLY A 94 -2.82 -19.23 -0.69
C GLY A 94 -1.60 -20.00 -0.16
N GLU A 95 -0.42 -19.70 -0.69
CA GLU A 95 0.83 -20.31 -0.22
C GLU A 95 1.29 -19.68 1.10
N ALA A 96 2.10 -20.43 1.85
CA ALA A 96 2.70 -19.93 3.08
C ALA A 96 3.85 -18.98 2.74
N VAL A 97 3.68 -17.71 3.08
CA VAL A 97 4.65 -16.64 2.83
C VAL A 97 4.88 -15.86 4.12
N ASP A 98 6.15 -15.67 4.47
CA ASP A 98 6.53 -14.92 5.67
C ASP A 98 6.28 -13.44 5.50
N THR A 99 5.75 -12.80 6.55
CA THR A 99 5.56 -11.35 6.57
C THR A 99 6.88 -10.63 6.88
N PRO A 100 7.23 -9.57 6.12
CA PRO A 100 8.40 -8.74 6.43
C PRO A 100 8.36 -8.19 7.85
N LYS A 101 9.52 -8.12 8.50
CA LYS A 101 9.65 -7.50 9.84
C LYS A 101 9.56 -5.98 9.77
N GLU A 102 9.95 -5.43 8.62
CA GLU A 102 10.15 -3.99 8.43
C GLU A 102 8.79 -3.33 8.16
N ILE A 103 8.47 -2.29 8.93
CA ILE A 103 7.13 -1.69 8.96
C ILE A 103 6.76 -1.05 7.62
N ASP A 104 7.72 -0.39 6.97
CA ASP A 104 7.55 0.20 5.64
C ASP A 104 7.21 -0.86 4.59
N LEU A 105 7.89 -2.01 4.61
CA LEU A 105 7.57 -3.15 3.76
C LEU A 105 6.20 -3.77 4.08
N GLN A 106 5.80 -3.82 5.35
CA GLN A 106 4.44 -4.26 5.71
C GLN A 106 3.36 -3.35 5.11
N TYR A 107 3.57 -2.02 5.11
CA TYR A 107 2.68 -1.08 4.42
C TYR A 107 2.65 -1.32 2.90
N ALA A 108 3.80 -1.62 2.30
CA ALA A 108 3.89 -1.95 0.88
C ALA A 108 3.11 -3.22 0.54
N VAL A 109 3.31 -4.31 1.31
CA VAL A 109 2.59 -5.57 1.13
C VAL A 109 1.09 -5.37 1.28
N ALA A 110 0.64 -4.70 2.36
CA ALA A 110 -0.77 -4.45 2.58
C ALA A 110 -1.40 -3.65 1.43
N THR A 111 -0.71 -2.62 0.95
CA THR A 111 -1.17 -1.79 -0.18
C THR A 111 -1.26 -2.59 -1.47
N ALA A 112 -0.23 -3.39 -1.78
CA ALA A 112 -0.18 -4.19 -2.98
C ALA A 112 -1.24 -5.31 -2.99
N LEU A 113 -1.48 -5.96 -1.83
CA LEU A 113 -2.55 -6.97 -1.69
C LEU A 113 -3.94 -6.35 -1.86
N VAL A 114 -4.18 -5.14 -1.35
CA VAL A 114 -5.44 -4.40 -1.65
C VAL A 114 -5.56 -4.14 -3.16
N GLY A 115 -4.48 -3.73 -3.82
CA GLY A 115 -4.44 -3.58 -5.29
C GLY A 115 -4.78 -4.88 -6.04
N ARG A 116 -4.26 -6.03 -5.57
CA ARG A 116 -4.59 -7.36 -6.10
C ARG A 116 -6.07 -7.72 -5.88
N ALA A 117 -6.62 -7.42 -4.71
CA ALA A 117 -8.04 -7.64 -4.41
C ALA A 117 -8.97 -6.83 -5.33
N ILE A 118 -8.62 -5.57 -5.61
CA ILE A 118 -9.35 -4.70 -6.54
C ILE A 118 -9.32 -5.28 -7.96
N ARG A 119 -8.14 -5.68 -8.45
CA ARG A 119 -7.99 -6.29 -9.78
C ARG A 119 -8.76 -7.60 -9.93
N ALA A 120 -8.82 -8.41 -8.86
CA ALA A 120 -9.51 -9.69 -8.86
C ALA A 120 -11.03 -9.57 -8.75
N LYS A 121 -11.56 -8.41 -8.33
CA LYS A 121 -12.98 -8.19 -8.01
C LYS A 121 -13.93 -8.68 -9.12
N GLU A 122 -13.63 -8.34 -10.37
CA GLU A 122 -14.47 -8.66 -11.53
C GLU A 122 -14.09 -9.99 -12.22
N THR A 123 -13.37 -10.88 -11.51
CA THR A 123 -12.89 -12.15 -12.05
C THR A 123 -13.56 -13.35 -11.37
N ALA A 124 -13.53 -14.52 -12.03
CA ALA A 124 -14.05 -15.76 -11.45
C ALA A 124 -13.30 -16.19 -10.17
N GLU A 125 -12.06 -15.71 -9.98
CA GLU A 125 -11.19 -16.05 -8.85
C GLU A 125 -11.33 -15.07 -7.68
N ALA A 126 -12.25 -14.09 -7.74
CA ALA A 126 -12.41 -13.03 -6.73
C ALA A 126 -12.44 -13.58 -5.30
N GLN A 127 -13.34 -14.52 -5.02
CA GLN A 127 -13.51 -15.09 -3.69
C GLN A 127 -12.24 -15.80 -3.19
N LYS A 128 -11.55 -16.54 -4.06
CA LYS A 128 -10.30 -17.22 -3.72
C LYS A 128 -9.20 -16.21 -3.38
N VAL A 129 -9.00 -15.20 -4.22
CA VAL A 129 -7.99 -14.17 -4.00
C VAL A 129 -8.28 -13.40 -2.71
N HIS A 130 -9.53 -12.98 -2.49
CA HIS A 130 -9.92 -12.25 -1.29
C HIS A 130 -9.75 -13.10 -0.02
N GLY A 131 -10.13 -14.39 -0.06
CA GLY A 131 -9.96 -15.32 1.05
C GLY A 131 -8.49 -15.53 1.42
N ASN A 132 -7.64 -15.72 0.42
CA ASN A 132 -6.20 -15.89 0.64
C ASN A 132 -5.54 -14.63 1.23
N ILE A 133 -5.96 -13.43 0.79
CA ILE A 133 -5.49 -12.17 1.39
C ILE A 133 -5.98 -12.02 2.84
N LEU A 134 -7.23 -12.39 3.14
CA LEU A 134 -7.78 -12.38 4.50
C LEU A 134 -7.02 -13.36 5.42
N ASN A 135 -6.66 -14.53 4.92
CA ASN A 135 -5.83 -15.48 5.65
C ASN A 135 -4.47 -14.88 5.98
N TYR A 136 -3.81 -14.26 4.99
CA TYR A 136 -2.52 -13.59 5.16
C TYR A 136 -2.59 -12.41 6.15
N ALA A 137 -3.73 -11.73 6.27
CA ALA A 137 -3.93 -10.63 7.24
C ALA A 137 -3.62 -11.04 8.69
N ASN A 138 -3.75 -12.32 9.03
CA ASN A 138 -3.44 -12.85 10.36
C ASN A 138 -1.94 -12.99 10.63
N ASN A 139 -1.09 -12.94 9.60
CA ASN A 139 0.34 -13.18 9.71
C ASN A 139 1.13 -11.90 10.02
N PHE A 140 0.50 -10.73 9.93
CA PHE A 140 1.17 -9.48 10.27
C PHE A 140 1.63 -9.46 11.74
N PRO A 141 2.89 -9.09 12.02
CA PRO A 141 3.40 -8.99 13.39
C PRO A 141 2.60 -8.00 14.24
N GLN A 142 2.20 -6.87 13.64
CA GLN A 142 1.33 -5.86 14.23
C GLN A 142 -0.07 -6.04 13.68
N ARG A 143 -1.06 -6.25 14.55
CA ARG A 143 -2.43 -6.59 14.13
C ARG A 143 -3.15 -5.42 13.50
N GLU A 144 -2.79 -4.21 13.89
CA GLU A 144 -3.26 -2.95 13.33
C GLU A 144 -3.02 -2.91 11.83
N MET A 145 -1.92 -3.52 11.35
CA MET A 145 -1.63 -3.63 9.92
C MET A 145 -2.65 -4.52 9.19
N GLY A 146 -2.99 -5.68 9.78
CA GLY A 146 -4.03 -6.57 9.25
C GLY A 146 -5.40 -5.90 9.23
N VAL A 147 -5.79 -5.25 10.33
CA VAL A 147 -7.06 -4.50 10.43
C VAL A 147 -7.12 -3.35 9.43
N MET A 148 -6.02 -2.62 9.26
CA MET A 148 -5.90 -1.56 8.26
C MET A 148 -6.10 -2.15 6.85
N MET A 149 -5.37 -3.21 6.50
CA MET A 149 -5.47 -3.86 5.18
C MET A 149 -6.90 -4.30 4.88
N VAL A 150 -7.54 -5.02 5.80
CA VAL A 150 -8.93 -5.50 5.61
C VAL A 150 -9.92 -4.35 5.54
N SER A 151 -9.75 -3.30 6.35
CA SER A 151 -10.58 -2.09 6.26
C SER A 151 -10.48 -1.41 4.89
N ASP A 152 -9.31 -1.43 4.29
CA ASP A 152 -9.08 -0.84 2.97
C ASP A 152 -9.58 -1.70 1.83
N MET A 153 -9.48 -3.03 1.97
CA MET A 153 -10.17 -3.96 1.08
C MET A 153 -11.67 -3.65 1.12
N HIS A 154 -12.31 -3.64 2.29
CA HIS A 154 -13.74 -3.33 2.40
C HIS A 154 -14.12 -2.00 1.74
N ARG A 155 -13.34 -0.93 1.94
CA ARG A 155 -13.57 0.37 1.27
C ARG A 155 -13.42 0.32 -0.24
N ALA A 156 -12.58 -0.57 -0.77
CA ALA A 156 -12.25 -0.63 -2.19
C ALA A 156 -13.12 -1.62 -2.98
N ILE A 157 -13.40 -2.80 -2.42
CA ILE A 157 -14.18 -3.85 -3.09
C ILE A 157 -15.64 -3.92 -2.60
N GLY A 158 -15.95 -3.34 -1.43
CA GLY A 158 -17.31 -3.27 -0.87
C GLY A 158 -17.68 -4.48 -0.01
N GLU A 159 -18.98 -4.72 0.13
CA GLU A 159 -19.56 -5.75 1.01
C GLU A 159 -19.26 -7.19 0.54
N GLU A 160 -18.78 -7.38 -0.69
CA GLU A 160 -18.38 -8.68 -1.24
C GLU A 160 -17.36 -9.41 -0.36
N ILE A 161 -16.51 -8.67 0.35
CA ILE A 161 -15.54 -9.23 1.30
C ILE A 161 -16.21 -10.04 2.42
N PHE A 162 -17.44 -9.68 2.81
CA PHE A 162 -18.20 -10.37 3.85
C PHE A 162 -18.78 -11.71 3.38
N SER A 163 -18.83 -11.94 2.05
CA SER A 163 -19.30 -13.21 1.48
C SER A 163 -18.26 -14.33 1.54
N VAL A 164 -17.02 -13.97 1.85
CA VAL A 164 -15.86 -14.89 1.88
C VAL A 164 -15.76 -15.54 3.26
N PRO A 165 -15.74 -16.88 3.38
CA PRO A 165 -15.72 -17.58 4.68
C PRO A 165 -14.57 -17.15 5.61
N GLU A 166 -13.42 -16.83 5.03
CA GLU A 166 -12.22 -16.39 5.72
C GLU A 166 -12.43 -15.07 6.49
N PHE A 167 -13.40 -14.24 6.09
CA PHE A 167 -13.72 -13.00 6.79
C PHE A 167 -14.22 -13.27 8.21
N ALA A 168 -15.12 -14.26 8.36
CA ALA A 168 -15.63 -14.65 9.68
C ALA A 168 -14.48 -15.18 10.57
N SER A 169 -13.64 -16.05 10.02
CA SER A 169 -12.48 -16.59 10.75
C SER A 169 -11.49 -15.51 11.18
N TRP A 170 -11.24 -14.52 10.30
CA TRP A 170 -10.40 -13.37 10.62
C TRP A 170 -11.04 -12.49 11.70
N ALA A 171 -12.33 -12.17 11.58
CA ALA A 171 -13.06 -11.33 12.52
C ALA A 171 -13.11 -11.95 13.93
N ASP A 172 -13.37 -13.25 14.04
CA ASP A 172 -13.39 -13.98 15.32
C ASP A 172 -12.03 -13.88 16.02
N LYS A 173 -10.93 -14.09 15.28
CA LYS A 173 -9.57 -13.93 15.83
C LYS A 173 -9.32 -12.51 16.34
N ILE A 174 -9.76 -11.48 15.63
CA ILE A 174 -9.59 -10.10 16.08
C ILE A 174 -10.47 -9.81 17.32
N ALA A 175 -11.70 -10.31 17.35
CA ALA A 175 -12.64 -10.09 18.44
C ALA A 175 -12.20 -10.74 19.76
N ASP A 176 -11.76 -12.00 19.73
CA ASP A 176 -11.26 -12.73 20.91
C ASP A 176 -10.13 -11.98 21.63
N LEU A 177 -9.38 -11.18 20.88
CA LEU A 177 -8.21 -10.46 21.36
C LEU A 177 -8.50 -9.03 21.84
N MET A 178 -9.68 -8.47 21.55
CA MET A 178 -10.15 -7.21 22.14
C MET A 178 -10.81 -7.39 23.51
N LEU A 179 -11.09 -8.64 23.90
CA LEU A 179 -11.71 -9.01 25.17
C LEU A 179 -10.70 -9.28 26.30
N TYR A 180 -9.40 -9.16 26.01
CA TYR A 180 -8.28 -9.27 26.96
C TYR A 180 -7.50 -7.96 27.05
#